data_AF-A0A930E8U8-F1
#
_entry.id   AF-A0A930E8U8-F1
#
_cell.length_a   1.000
_cell.length_b   1.000
_cell.length_c   1.000
_cell.angle_alpha   90.00
_cell.angle_beta   90.00
_cell.angle_gamma   90.00
#
_symmetry.space_group_name_H-M   'P 1'
#
loop_
_entity.id
_entity.type
_entity.pdbx_description
1 polymer ?
#
loop_
_entity_poly.entity_id
_entity_poly.type
_entity_poly.pdbx_seq_one_letter_code
_entity_poly.pdbx_strand_id
1 'polypeptide(L)'
;ASTGTIVAYAEGTWDQLKHRYGSEDARIAQNDADAVAINNGGARKALTDATATTAAKLQGLPSEVNVSPNVVLASKEGIAYMGDNKGVVNAGTSANTTTTTAVNYKSIIGFARDEGVVNIHGDIEAIDKNATQNKFENIAGLATKTVAGTAGGTVNIEDGSIKISGMAGFASGTGSVINVNNGTANKIQTGENGALAAVDGGKVNFSGGTIYHEDKATSSDVVTTGMTTVNHAKSTPFYADDSSKIEFKGATTINMADGILMPGTDATNYDGGNTSATAKYLGMNNVTVNLTGDNVVLRTYNGVTTNWTSGTTGTTSIKNDMQLADLHTNNHDYKIYYIDGIFNLNNNQDLDDNTDEFNTKIRLSNEKFTIASGVTVSSATGKGLSMASHDGVATNTTTGYTNNGTVNITGGTPSSTTALSTSFGYVDNNSTINVDKGIGAYGVNGSTLTNNANVNITLNGIGMAGFASASALKSYGTDAKISNGTLTTADKVLEITNNGTVTVAGDSSIGLYGNTNDLAGTGLLTTENGVITNNGKIVMTGDKAVGIVSEGAGNIINLGGTGSSDITVGTNGIGVYASGTQSKVNFTSNTGVEIKDKGAGIYVANGSVI
;
A
#
# COMPACT_ATOMS: atom_id res chain seq x y z
N ALA A 1 -36.94 -1.05 -10.14
CA ALA A 1 -36.17 -2.25 -10.46
C ALA A 1 -36.56 -3.35 -9.49
N SER A 2 -36.78 -4.57 -9.98
CA SER A 2 -36.93 -5.77 -9.14
C SER A 2 -35.66 -6.02 -8.32
N THR A 3 -35.77 -6.77 -7.24
CA THR A 3 -34.64 -7.27 -6.43
C THR A 3 -34.44 -8.75 -6.74
N GLY A 4 -33.27 -9.15 -7.26
CA GLY A 4 -32.91 -10.55 -7.46
C GLY A 4 -33.68 -11.27 -8.57
N THR A 5 -33.46 -10.88 -9.84
CA THR A 5 -34.01 -11.58 -11.01
C THR A 5 -32.96 -12.50 -11.64
N ILE A 6 -33.34 -13.71 -12.04
CA ILE A 6 -32.53 -14.57 -12.94
C ILE A 6 -33.27 -14.72 -14.27
N VAL A 7 -32.64 -14.38 -15.41
CA VAL A 7 -33.32 -14.46 -16.73
C VAL A 7 -33.32 -15.89 -17.26
N ALA A 8 -32.18 -16.58 -17.24
CA ALA A 8 -32.06 -17.98 -17.61
C ALA A 8 -31.20 -18.74 -16.61
N TYR A 9 -31.68 -19.92 -16.21
CA TYR A 9 -31.00 -20.82 -15.28
C TYR A 9 -30.99 -22.24 -15.86
N ALA A 10 -29.81 -22.85 -15.92
CA ALA A 10 -29.65 -24.25 -16.27
C ALA A 10 -28.87 -24.97 -15.16
N GLU A 11 -29.42 -26.10 -14.70
CA GLU A 11 -28.80 -26.93 -13.66
C GLU A 11 -28.80 -28.41 -14.04
N GLY A 12 -27.70 -29.10 -13.73
CA GLY A 12 -27.66 -30.55 -13.72
C GLY A 12 -27.49 -31.20 -15.09
N THR A 13 -27.56 -32.53 -15.07
CA THR A 13 -27.59 -33.38 -16.26
C THR A 13 -28.82 -34.26 -16.26
N TRP A 14 -29.22 -34.72 -17.44
CA TRP A 14 -30.29 -35.71 -17.55
C TRP A 14 -29.85 -37.05 -16.97
N ASP A 15 -30.52 -37.46 -15.90
CA ASP A 15 -30.38 -38.78 -15.29
C ASP A 15 -31.72 -39.52 -15.31
N GLN A 16 -31.83 -40.56 -16.13
CA GLN A 16 -33.03 -41.38 -16.23
C GLN A 16 -33.43 -42.00 -14.88
N LEU A 17 -32.46 -42.38 -14.03
CA LEU A 17 -32.74 -43.01 -12.74
C LEU A 17 -33.39 -42.03 -11.74
N LYS A 18 -33.30 -40.73 -12.01
CA LYS A 18 -33.95 -39.66 -11.23
C LYS A 18 -35.20 -39.13 -11.92
N HIS A 19 -35.13 -38.82 -13.21
CA HIS A 19 -36.23 -38.16 -13.94
C HIS A 19 -37.32 -39.12 -14.43
N ARG A 20 -36.98 -40.40 -14.64
CA ARG A 20 -37.89 -41.50 -14.99
C ARG A 20 -38.89 -41.18 -16.09
N TYR A 21 -38.43 -40.83 -17.28
CA TYR A 21 -39.33 -40.54 -18.40
C TYR A 21 -39.93 -41.81 -19.01
N GLY A 22 -41.26 -41.95 -18.97
CA GLY A 22 -41.99 -43.09 -19.51
C GLY A 22 -43.41 -43.17 -18.96
N SER A 23 -44.35 -43.78 -19.70
CA SER A 23 -45.76 -43.95 -19.28
C SER A 23 -46.15 -45.42 -19.12
N GLU A 24 -45.26 -46.34 -19.50
CA GLU A 24 -45.47 -47.78 -19.43
C GLU A 24 -44.19 -48.47 -18.95
N ASP A 25 -44.33 -49.55 -18.16
CA ASP A 25 -43.22 -50.21 -17.47
C ASP A 25 -42.13 -50.73 -18.42
N ALA A 26 -42.52 -51.26 -19.58
CA ALA A 26 -41.56 -51.76 -20.57
C ALA A 26 -40.66 -50.63 -21.12
N ARG A 27 -41.22 -49.44 -21.32
CA ARG A 27 -40.46 -48.27 -21.80
C ARG A 27 -39.53 -47.73 -20.72
N ILE A 28 -39.94 -47.76 -19.46
CA ILE A 28 -39.09 -47.36 -18.33
C ILE A 28 -37.92 -48.34 -18.20
N ALA A 29 -38.19 -49.65 -18.22
CA ALA A 29 -37.14 -50.68 -18.11
C ALA A 29 -36.10 -50.57 -19.22
N GLN A 30 -36.51 -50.28 -20.47
CA GLN A 30 -35.56 -50.06 -21.56
C GLN A 30 -34.74 -48.78 -21.36
N ASN A 31 -35.36 -47.68 -20.93
CA ASN A 31 -34.62 -46.45 -20.63
C ASN A 31 -33.61 -46.66 -19.48
N ASP A 32 -33.98 -47.40 -18.43
CA ASP A 32 -33.09 -47.68 -17.30
C ASP A 32 -31.90 -48.55 -17.75
N ALA A 33 -32.15 -49.55 -18.61
CA ALA A 33 -31.10 -50.38 -19.21
C ALA A 33 -30.14 -49.55 -20.09
N ASP A 34 -30.67 -48.67 -20.93
CA ASP A 34 -29.87 -47.79 -21.79
C ASP A 34 -29.07 -46.79 -20.96
N ALA A 35 -29.65 -46.26 -19.87
CA ALA A 35 -28.96 -45.36 -18.94
C ALA A 35 -27.78 -46.06 -18.25
N VAL A 36 -27.96 -47.29 -17.77
CA VAL A 36 -26.88 -48.10 -17.17
C VAL A 36 -25.81 -48.38 -18.21
N ALA A 37 -26.17 -48.73 -19.44
CA ALA A 37 -25.22 -48.96 -20.52
C ALA A 37 -24.37 -47.71 -20.81
N ILE A 38 -24.98 -46.53 -20.88
CA ILE A 38 -24.27 -45.25 -21.11
C ILE A 38 -23.40 -44.88 -19.91
N ASN A 39 -23.91 -45.01 -18.68
CA ASN A 39 -23.12 -44.74 -17.47
C ASN A 39 -21.89 -45.66 -17.37
N ASN A 40 -21.96 -46.87 -17.94
CA ASN A 40 -20.85 -47.82 -18.05
C ASN A 40 -19.95 -47.61 -19.28
N GLY A 41 -20.07 -46.46 -19.98
CA GLY A 41 -19.23 -46.09 -21.11
C GLY A 41 -19.80 -46.44 -22.50
N GLY A 42 -21.05 -46.88 -22.58
CA GLY A 42 -21.74 -47.10 -23.85
C GLY A 42 -21.94 -45.81 -24.65
N ALA A 43 -21.88 -45.90 -25.99
CA ALA A 43 -22.08 -44.75 -26.86
C ALA A 43 -23.55 -44.30 -26.88
N ARG A 44 -23.77 -42.99 -26.75
CA ARG A 44 -25.09 -42.38 -26.94
C ARG A 44 -25.56 -42.48 -28.38
N LYS A 45 -26.87 -42.53 -28.56
CA LYS A 45 -27.53 -42.40 -29.86
C LYS A 45 -27.61 -40.92 -30.27
N ALA A 46 -27.71 -40.67 -31.57
CA ALA A 46 -27.89 -39.31 -32.07
C ALA A 46 -29.21 -38.71 -31.55
N LEU A 47 -29.22 -37.42 -31.22
CA LEU A 47 -30.43 -36.73 -30.76
C LEU A 47 -31.58 -36.80 -31.79
N THR A 48 -31.24 -36.93 -33.07
CA THR A 48 -32.18 -37.06 -34.19
C THR A 48 -32.70 -38.49 -34.41
N ASP A 49 -32.19 -39.49 -33.69
CA ASP A 49 -32.66 -40.86 -33.82
C ASP A 49 -34.07 -41.00 -33.21
N ALA A 50 -35.05 -41.13 -34.09
CA ALA A 50 -36.47 -41.27 -33.74
C ALA A 50 -36.78 -42.63 -33.08
N THR A 51 -35.90 -43.63 -33.23
CA THR A 51 -36.09 -44.98 -32.69
C THR A 51 -35.40 -45.19 -31.34
N ALA A 52 -34.45 -44.32 -30.99
CA ALA A 52 -33.75 -44.38 -29.72
C ALA A 52 -34.61 -43.92 -28.54
N THR A 53 -34.42 -44.55 -27.38
CA THR A 53 -35.04 -44.13 -26.12
C THR A 53 -34.52 -42.78 -25.65
N THR A 54 -35.21 -42.16 -24.68
CA THR A 54 -34.81 -40.87 -24.12
C THR A 54 -33.47 -40.99 -23.40
N ALA A 55 -33.28 -42.03 -22.58
CA ALA A 55 -32.01 -42.30 -21.91
C ALA A 55 -30.87 -42.56 -22.91
N ALA A 56 -31.13 -43.32 -23.98
CA ALA A 56 -30.14 -43.59 -25.02
C ALA A 56 -29.62 -42.30 -25.70
N LYS A 57 -30.43 -41.24 -25.71
CA LYS A 57 -30.08 -39.92 -26.29
C LYS A 57 -29.52 -38.94 -25.28
N LEU A 58 -30.11 -38.88 -24.08
CA LEU A 58 -29.90 -37.78 -23.14
C LEU A 58 -29.07 -38.14 -21.90
N GLN A 59 -28.87 -39.41 -21.55
CA GLN A 59 -28.18 -39.78 -20.30
C GLN A 59 -26.82 -39.09 -20.16
N GLY A 60 -26.68 -38.34 -19.07
CA GLY A 60 -25.48 -37.57 -18.72
C GLY A 60 -25.26 -36.29 -19.54
N LEU A 61 -26.16 -35.92 -20.48
CA LEU A 61 -26.10 -34.63 -21.15
C LEU A 61 -26.54 -33.50 -20.20
N PRO A 62 -25.93 -32.31 -20.30
CA PRO A 62 -26.31 -31.17 -19.47
C PRO A 62 -27.70 -30.66 -19.81
N SER A 63 -28.37 -30.09 -18.81
CA SER A 63 -29.50 -29.18 -19.05
C SER A 63 -28.99 -27.97 -19.83
N GLU A 64 -29.68 -27.61 -20.92
CA GLU A 64 -29.24 -26.53 -21.80
C GLU A 64 -30.36 -25.51 -22.04
N VAL A 65 -30.06 -24.22 -21.88
CA VAL A 65 -30.96 -23.11 -22.22
C VAL A 65 -30.30 -22.23 -23.27
N ASN A 66 -30.99 -22.07 -24.40
CA ASN A 66 -30.56 -21.20 -25.50
C ASN A 66 -31.41 -19.93 -25.53
N VAL A 67 -30.77 -18.78 -25.35
CA VAL A 67 -31.39 -17.44 -25.36
C VAL A 67 -30.97 -16.72 -26.65
N SER A 68 -31.91 -16.57 -27.58
CA SER A 68 -31.69 -15.86 -28.85
C SER A 68 -32.10 -14.37 -28.90
N PRO A 69 -33.01 -13.84 -28.06
CA PRO A 69 -33.37 -12.42 -28.10
C PRO A 69 -32.42 -11.57 -27.26
N ASN A 70 -32.29 -10.28 -27.62
CA ASN A 70 -31.64 -9.28 -26.78
C ASN A 70 -32.30 -9.20 -25.39
N VAL A 71 -31.48 -9.07 -24.35
CA VAL A 71 -31.92 -9.06 -22.95
C VAL A 71 -31.67 -7.69 -22.33
N VAL A 72 -32.69 -7.14 -21.68
CA VAL A 72 -32.56 -5.96 -20.81
C VAL A 72 -32.90 -6.36 -19.38
N LEU A 73 -31.87 -6.50 -18.55
CA LEU A 73 -31.98 -6.79 -17.13
C LEU A 73 -32.19 -5.50 -16.33
N ALA A 74 -33.45 -5.22 -16.00
CA ALA A 74 -33.85 -4.10 -15.14
C ALA A 74 -33.99 -4.48 -13.65
N SER A 75 -33.12 -5.37 -13.16
CA SER A 75 -33.05 -5.81 -11.76
C SER A 75 -31.91 -5.11 -11.01
N LYS A 76 -32.05 -4.99 -9.70
CA LYS A 76 -30.94 -4.81 -8.75
C LYS A 76 -30.44 -6.19 -8.37
N GLU A 77 -29.12 -6.39 -8.29
CA GLU A 77 -28.54 -7.68 -7.87
C GLU A 77 -29.06 -8.87 -8.71
N GLY A 78 -29.36 -8.61 -10.00
CA GLY A 78 -29.90 -9.63 -10.90
C GLY A 78 -28.80 -10.40 -11.60
N ILE A 79 -29.11 -11.62 -12.04
CA ILE A 79 -28.27 -12.46 -12.88
C ILE A 79 -28.95 -12.61 -14.25
N ALA A 80 -28.27 -12.33 -15.36
CA ALA A 80 -28.87 -12.61 -16.66
C ALA A 80 -28.84 -14.13 -16.93
N TYR A 81 -27.66 -14.73 -16.92
CA TYR A 81 -27.47 -16.13 -17.30
C TYR A 81 -26.75 -16.89 -16.19
N MET A 82 -27.32 -18.01 -15.75
CA MET A 82 -26.73 -18.84 -14.71
C MET A 82 -26.62 -20.31 -15.15
N GLY A 83 -25.39 -20.81 -15.21
CA GLY A 83 -25.07 -22.23 -15.39
C GLY A 83 -24.56 -22.84 -14.08
N ASP A 84 -25.15 -23.94 -13.63
CA ASP A 84 -24.87 -24.53 -12.33
C ASP A 84 -24.82 -26.05 -12.42
N ASN A 85 -23.93 -26.69 -11.65
CA ASN A 85 -23.87 -28.15 -11.55
C ASN A 85 -23.91 -28.84 -12.94
N LYS A 86 -23.00 -28.47 -13.84
CA LYS A 86 -22.92 -28.90 -15.26
C LYS A 86 -23.97 -28.34 -16.22
N GLY A 87 -24.94 -27.56 -15.75
CA GLY A 87 -25.92 -26.89 -16.62
C GLY A 87 -25.26 -25.86 -17.54
N VAL A 88 -25.83 -25.69 -18.74
CA VAL A 88 -25.29 -24.84 -19.80
C VAL A 88 -26.32 -23.77 -20.19
N VAL A 89 -25.90 -22.51 -20.21
CA VAL A 89 -26.69 -21.41 -20.80
C VAL A 89 -25.91 -20.81 -21.97
N ASN A 90 -26.55 -20.71 -23.14
CA ASN A 90 -26.00 -20.05 -24.31
C ASN A 90 -26.85 -18.81 -24.64
N ALA A 91 -26.25 -17.63 -24.62
CA ALA A 91 -26.85 -16.38 -25.06
C ALA A 91 -26.27 -15.99 -26.42
N GLY A 92 -27.09 -16.08 -27.46
CA GLY A 92 -26.68 -15.91 -28.85
C GLY A 92 -25.79 -17.04 -29.39
N THR A 93 -25.32 -16.86 -30.61
CA THR A 93 -24.28 -17.67 -31.26
C THR A 93 -23.35 -16.76 -32.05
N SER A 94 -22.19 -17.25 -32.49
CA SER A 94 -21.28 -16.46 -33.34
C SER A 94 -21.92 -15.96 -34.64
N ALA A 95 -22.94 -16.67 -35.15
CA ALA A 95 -23.68 -16.24 -36.34
C ALA A 95 -24.82 -15.26 -36.02
N ASN A 96 -25.39 -15.34 -34.81
CA ASN A 96 -26.53 -14.54 -34.36
C ASN A 96 -26.28 -14.06 -32.93
N THR A 97 -25.54 -12.95 -32.82
CA THR A 97 -25.17 -12.38 -31.52
C THR A 97 -26.38 -11.81 -30.78
N THR A 98 -26.28 -11.74 -29.46
CA THR A 98 -27.32 -11.25 -28.55
C THR A 98 -26.74 -10.17 -27.65
N THR A 99 -27.34 -8.98 -27.65
CA THR A 99 -26.95 -7.90 -26.72
C THR A 99 -27.60 -8.12 -25.36
N THR A 100 -26.81 -8.03 -24.29
CA THR A 100 -27.29 -8.09 -22.91
C THR A 100 -27.00 -6.78 -22.19
N THR A 101 -28.05 -6.08 -21.77
CA THR A 101 -27.94 -4.80 -21.07
C THR A 101 -28.43 -4.92 -19.63
N ALA A 102 -27.62 -4.56 -18.65
CA ALA A 102 -28.05 -4.33 -17.27
C ALA A 102 -28.08 -2.83 -16.95
N VAL A 103 -29.19 -2.35 -16.40
CA VAL A 103 -29.42 -0.90 -16.22
C VAL A 103 -29.39 -0.44 -14.76
N ASN A 104 -29.19 -1.34 -13.79
CA ASN A 104 -28.97 -0.99 -12.39
C ASN A 104 -27.63 -1.54 -11.90
N TYR A 105 -27.52 -1.77 -10.59
CA TYR A 105 -26.28 -2.11 -9.90
C TYR A 105 -26.20 -3.57 -9.45
N LYS A 106 -24.97 -4.00 -9.11
CA LYS A 106 -24.62 -5.35 -8.64
C LYS A 106 -25.15 -6.48 -9.53
N SER A 107 -25.38 -6.19 -10.81
CA SER A 107 -25.90 -7.16 -11.76
C SER A 107 -24.76 -8.05 -12.26
N ILE A 108 -25.04 -9.33 -12.44
CA ILE A 108 -24.11 -10.30 -13.00
C ILE A 108 -24.65 -10.73 -14.37
N ILE A 109 -23.85 -10.64 -15.41
CA ILE A 109 -24.31 -10.98 -16.76
C ILE A 109 -24.20 -12.49 -16.98
N GLY A 110 -23.01 -13.06 -16.90
CA GLY A 110 -22.81 -14.51 -16.85
C GLY A 110 -22.37 -14.97 -15.46
N PHE A 111 -23.08 -15.92 -14.87
CA PHE A 111 -22.70 -16.59 -13.63
C PHE A 111 -22.59 -18.10 -13.84
N ALA A 112 -21.41 -18.67 -13.60
CA ALA A 112 -21.20 -20.10 -13.66
C ALA A 112 -20.68 -20.64 -12.32
N ARG A 113 -21.15 -21.82 -11.91
CA ARG A 113 -20.55 -22.53 -10.76
C ARG A 113 -20.60 -24.04 -10.91
N ASP A 114 -19.69 -24.72 -10.21
CA ASP A 114 -19.69 -26.17 -10.04
C ASP A 114 -19.84 -26.94 -11.36
N GLU A 115 -18.86 -26.78 -12.26
CA GLU A 115 -18.87 -27.32 -13.64
C GLU A 115 -19.95 -26.75 -14.57
N GLY A 116 -20.80 -25.83 -14.11
CA GLY A 116 -21.73 -25.09 -14.96
C GLY A 116 -21.02 -24.22 -16.00
N VAL A 117 -21.69 -23.97 -17.13
CA VAL A 117 -21.13 -23.20 -18.25
C VAL A 117 -22.11 -22.12 -18.70
N VAL A 118 -21.59 -20.91 -18.92
CA VAL A 118 -22.32 -19.82 -19.59
C VAL A 118 -21.52 -19.36 -20.79
N ASN A 119 -22.14 -19.38 -21.97
CA ASN A 119 -21.59 -18.84 -23.21
C ASN A 119 -22.38 -17.60 -23.62
N ILE A 120 -21.71 -16.49 -23.89
CA ILE A 120 -22.31 -15.23 -24.27
C ILE A 120 -21.65 -14.77 -25.57
N HIS A 121 -22.42 -14.73 -26.65
CA HIS A 121 -22.01 -14.22 -27.95
C HIS A 121 -22.69 -12.88 -28.20
N GLY A 122 -21.96 -11.77 -28.08
CA GLY A 122 -22.49 -10.43 -28.31
C GLY A 122 -22.05 -9.38 -27.31
N ASP A 123 -22.66 -8.19 -27.43
CA ASP A 123 -22.33 -7.04 -26.59
C ASP A 123 -22.91 -7.14 -25.17
N ILE A 124 -22.13 -6.71 -24.19
CA ILE A 124 -22.53 -6.54 -22.80
C ILE A 124 -22.48 -5.05 -22.45
N GLU A 125 -23.59 -4.49 -21.99
CA GLU A 125 -23.63 -3.13 -21.43
C GLU A 125 -24.22 -3.12 -20.01
N ALA A 126 -23.40 -2.82 -19.00
CA ALA A 126 -23.82 -2.82 -17.59
C ALA A 126 -23.28 -1.58 -16.86
N ILE A 127 -23.96 -0.43 -17.02
CA ILE A 127 -23.42 0.90 -16.69
C ILE A 127 -24.20 1.68 -15.61
N ASP A 128 -24.89 0.99 -14.69
CA ASP A 128 -25.60 1.63 -13.57
C ASP A 128 -26.59 2.74 -13.96
N LYS A 129 -27.13 2.69 -15.18
CA LYS A 129 -27.89 3.79 -15.82
C LYS A 129 -28.99 4.39 -14.93
N ASN A 130 -29.67 3.54 -14.18
CA ASN A 130 -30.80 3.91 -13.32
C ASN A 130 -30.45 3.92 -11.82
N ALA A 131 -29.19 3.67 -11.45
CA ALA A 131 -28.74 3.64 -10.07
C ALA A 131 -28.31 5.04 -9.60
N THR A 132 -28.60 5.35 -8.33
CA THR A 132 -28.12 6.56 -7.65
C THR A 132 -27.15 6.25 -6.50
N GLN A 133 -27.06 4.98 -6.08
CA GLN A 133 -26.18 4.45 -5.04
C GLN A 133 -25.65 3.08 -5.46
N ASN A 134 -24.64 2.56 -4.75
CA ASN A 134 -24.05 1.22 -4.97
C ASN A 134 -23.56 1.00 -6.41
N LYS A 135 -23.02 2.05 -7.03
CA LYS A 135 -22.53 2.00 -8.41
C LYS A 135 -21.20 1.26 -8.49
N PHE A 136 -20.83 0.86 -9.70
CA PHE A 136 -19.54 0.25 -10.06
C PHE A 136 -19.32 -1.15 -9.48
N GLU A 137 -20.41 -1.89 -9.29
CA GLU A 137 -20.38 -3.25 -8.74
C GLU A 137 -20.97 -4.30 -9.69
N ASN A 138 -21.23 -3.95 -10.95
CA ASN A 138 -21.70 -4.94 -11.94
C ASN A 138 -20.55 -5.87 -12.33
N ILE A 139 -20.87 -7.11 -12.72
CA ILE A 139 -19.89 -8.12 -13.12
C ILE A 139 -20.31 -8.72 -14.47
N ALA A 140 -19.45 -8.65 -15.48
CA ALA A 140 -19.75 -9.26 -16.78
C ALA A 140 -19.67 -10.80 -16.71
N GLY A 141 -18.63 -11.35 -16.08
CA GLY A 141 -18.51 -12.79 -15.84
C GLY A 141 -18.11 -13.13 -14.41
N LEU A 142 -18.88 -13.99 -13.75
CA LEU A 142 -18.58 -14.55 -12.44
C LEU A 142 -18.49 -16.08 -12.54
N ALA A 143 -17.39 -16.67 -12.08
CA ALA A 143 -17.20 -18.11 -12.04
C ALA A 143 -16.80 -18.52 -10.63
N THR A 144 -17.53 -19.45 -10.03
CA THR A 144 -17.26 -19.89 -8.65
C THR A 144 -17.23 -21.41 -8.50
N LYS A 145 -16.74 -21.87 -7.36
CA LYS A 145 -16.84 -23.25 -6.91
C LYS A 145 -17.43 -23.26 -5.51
N THR A 146 -18.47 -24.06 -5.30
CA THR A 146 -19.12 -24.22 -4.00
C THR A 146 -19.12 -25.67 -3.49
N VAL A 147 -18.90 -26.63 -4.39
CA VAL A 147 -18.90 -28.07 -4.09
C VAL A 147 -17.47 -28.61 -4.01
N ALA A 148 -17.17 -29.38 -2.97
CA ALA A 148 -15.89 -30.06 -2.83
C ALA A 148 -15.75 -31.20 -3.85
N GLY A 149 -14.57 -31.36 -4.45
CA GLY A 149 -14.27 -32.45 -5.40
C GLY A 149 -14.73 -32.21 -6.84
N THR A 150 -15.44 -31.12 -7.14
CA THR A 150 -15.79 -30.70 -8.51
C THR A 150 -14.86 -29.59 -9.02
N ALA A 151 -14.85 -29.33 -10.32
CA ALA A 151 -14.27 -28.11 -10.87
C ALA A 151 -15.24 -26.93 -10.69
N GLY A 152 -14.72 -25.70 -10.70
CA GLY A 152 -15.54 -24.49 -10.74
C GLY A 152 -16.32 -24.31 -12.05
N GLY A 153 -17.08 -23.22 -12.12
CA GLY A 153 -17.84 -22.86 -13.33
C GLY A 153 -16.98 -22.23 -14.43
N THR A 154 -17.51 -22.18 -15.66
CA THR A 154 -16.88 -21.48 -16.78
C THR A 154 -17.82 -20.45 -17.41
N VAL A 155 -17.36 -19.21 -17.57
CA VAL A 155 -18.07 -18.18 -18.35
C VAL A 155 -17.22 -17.79 -19.56
N ASN A 156 -17.80 -17.90 -20.76
CA ASN A 156 -17.21 -17.49 -22.02
C ASN A 156 -17.97 -16.27 -22.56
N ILE A 157 -17.25 -15.19 -22.85
CA ILE A 157 -17.76 -13.96 -23.46
C ILE A 157 -17.02 -13.75 -24.78
N GLU A 158 -17.74 -13.86 -25.88
CA GLU A 158 -17.25 -13.94 -27.24
C GLU A 158 -18.03 -12.98 -28.16
N ASP A 159 -17.51 -12.71 -29.36
CA ASP A 159 -18.25 -12.08 -30.46
C ASP A 159 -18.93 -10.72 -30.17
N GLY A 160 -18.25 -9.80 -29.48
CA GLY A 160 -18.81 -8.49 -29.13
C GLY A 160 -17.88 -7.62 -28.28
N SER A 161 -18.43 -6.77 -27.42
CA SER A 161 -17.68 -5.90 -26.52
C SER A 161 -18.31 -5.81 -25.13
N ILE A 162 -17.49 -5.57 -24.10
CA ILE A 162 -17.96 -5.26 -22.75
C ILE A 162 -17.89 -3.76 -22.53
N LYS A 163 -18.98 -3.14 -22.10
CA LYS A 163 -19.02 -1.79 -21.55
C LYS A 163 -19.64 -1.83 -20.15
N ILE A 164 -18.83 -1.73 -19.11
CA ILE A 164 -19.27 -2.03 -17.73
C ILE A 164 -18.77 -1.02 -16.69
N SER A 165 -19.65 -0.69 -15.75
CA SER A 165 -19.33 -0.06 -14.47
C SER A 165 -19.20 -1.15 -13.41
N GLY A 166 -17.97 -1.62 -13.18
CA GLY A 166 -17.62 -2.71 -12.28
C GLY A 166 -16.49 -3.59 -12.84
N MET A 167 -16.70 -4.90 -12.85
CA MET A 167 -15.69 -5.91 -13.20
C MET A 167 -15.99 -6.61 -14.52
N ALA A 168 -14.99 -6.80 -15.37
CA ALA A 168 -15.13 -7.64 -16.56
C ALA A 168 -15.10 -9.15 -16.21
N GLY A 169 -14.38 -9.54 -15.14
CA GLY A 169 -14.28 -10.95 -14.78
C GLY A 169 -13.87 -11.18 -13.34
N PHE A 170 -14.57 -12.09 -12.66
CA PHE A 170 -14.20 -12.59 -11.35
C PHE A 170 -14.27 -14.13 -11.33
N ALA A 171 -13.14 -14.79 -11.09
CA ALA A 171 -13.04 -16.24 -10.92
C ALA A 171 -12.62 -16.59 -9.48
N SER A 172 -13.39 -17.43 -8.79
CA SER A 172 -13.07 -17.92 -7.44
C SER A 172 -13.17 -19.44 -7.38
N GLY A 173 -12.10 -20.10 -6.94
CA GLY A 173 -12.07 -21.55 -6.75
C GLY A 173 -11.43 -22.32 -7.89
N THR A 174 -10.84 -23.47 -7.55
CA THR A 174 -10.10 -24.31 -8.51
C THR A 174 -10.98 -24.75 -9.68
N GLY A 175 -10.53 -24.44 -10.90
CA GLY A 175 -11.26 -24.76 -12.14
C GLY A 175 -12.32 -23.74 -12.52
N SER A 176 -12.53 -22.68 -11.72
CA SER A 176 -13.34 -21.54 -12.14
C SER A 176 -12.61 -20.73 -13.19
N VAL A 177 -13.23 -20.55 -14.36
CA VAL A 177 -12.61 -19.86 -15.49
C VAL A 177 -13.53 -18.78 -16.06
N ILE A 178 -12.98 -17.58 -16.23
CA ILE A 178 -13.60 -16.53 -17.06
C ILE A 178 -12.76 -16.38 -18.33
N ASN A 179 -13.44 -16.42 -19.48
CA ASN A 179 -12.85 -16.20 -20.79
C ASN A 179 -13.51 -14.99 -21.45
N VAL A 180 -12.85 -13.83 -21.41
CA VAL A 180 -13.21 -12.68 -22.23
C VAL A 180 -12.38 -12.79 -23.51
N ASN A 181 -12.98 -13.30 -24.58
CA ASN A 181 -12.34 -13.57 -25.88
C ASN A 181 -13.01 -12.78 -27.02
N ASN A 182 -13.56 -11.61 -26.72
CA ASN A 182 -14.38 -10.82 -27.63
C ASN A 182 -13.60 -9.67 -28.34
N GLY A 183 -12.27 -9.63 -28.20
CA GLY A 183 -11.39 -8.64 -28.84
C GLY A 183 -10.97 -7.51 -27.89
N THR A 184 -10.51 -6.38 -28.43
CA THR A 184 -9.91 -5.26 -27.66
C THR A 184 -10.83 -4.06 -27.49
N ALA A 185 -12.11 -4.16 -27.86
CA ALA A 185 -13.07 -3.05 -27.75
C ALA A 185 -13.69 -2.91 -26.34
N ASN A 186 -13.23 -3.68 -25.36
CA ASN A 186 -13.78 -3.66 -24.00
C ASN A 186 -13.48 -2.35 -23.28
N LYS A 187 -14.44 -1.84 -22.50
CA LYS A 187 -14.39 -0.59 -21.74
C LYS A 187 -14.91 -0.85 -20.32
N ILE A 188 -14.04 -0.74 -19.32
CA ILE A 188 -14.34 -1.08 -17.93
C ILE A 188 -14.09 0.14 -17.04
N GLN A 189 -15.15 0.73 -16.47
CA GLN A 189 -15.01 1.69 -15.38
C GLN A 189 -15.07 0.93 -14.06
N THR A 190 -13.95 0.89 -13.34
CA THR A 190 -13.82 0.04 -12.16
C THR A 190 -14.49 0.63 -10.91
N GLY A 191 -14.97 -0.26 -10.04
CA GLY A 191 -15.25 0.05 -8.64
C GLY A 191 -14.04 -0.24 -7.75
N GLU A 192 -14.25 -0.36 -6.44
CA GLU A 192 -13.18 -0.64 -5.45
C GLU A 192 -12.51 -2.02 -5.68
N ASN A 193 -13.22 -2.96 -6.32
CA ASN A 193 -12.72 -4.32 -6.57
C ASN A 193 -11.89 -4.46 -7.87
N GLY A 194 -11.61 -3.35 -8.56
CA GLY A 194 -10.88 -3.36 -9.82
C GLY A 194 -11.69 -3.88 -11.01
N ALA A 195 -11.01 -4.22 -12.10
CA ALA A 195 -11.60 -4.72 -13.35
C ALA A 195 -11.63 -6.25 -13.40
N LEU A 196 -10.61 -6.91 -12.85
CA LEU A 196 -10.36 -8.34 -12.96
C LEU A 196 -9.90 -8.91 -11.61
N ALA A 197 -10.48 -10.03 -11.18
CA ALA A 197 -10.05 -10.73 -9.98
C ALA A 197 -10.01 -12.25 -10.17
N ALA A 198 -9.00 -12.91 -9.59
CA ALA A 198 -8.87 -14.35 -9.55
C ALA A 198 -8.40 -14.81 -8.16
N VAL A 199 -9.15 -15.68 -7.50
CA VAL A 199 -8.82 -16.19 -6.16
C VAL A 199 -9.09 -17.69 -6.03
N ASP A 200 -8.49 -18.33 -5.03
CA ASP A 200 -8.69 -19.73 -4.65
C ASP A 200 -8.46 -20.73 -5.80
N GLY A 201 -7.55 -20.43 -6.71
CA GLY A 201 -7.23 -21.23 -7.90
C GLY A 201 -8.05 -20.90 -9.13
N GLY A 202 -8.72 -19.75 -9.15
CA GLY A 202 -9.47 -19.23 -10.29
C GLY A 202 -8.55 -18.74 -11.43
N LYS A 203 -9.10 -18.67 -12.64
CA LYS A 203 -8.40 -18.12 -13.81
C LYS A 203 -9.27 -17.13 -14.58
N VAL A 204 -8.73 -15.96 -14.91
CA VAL A 204 -9.35 -14.99 -15.82
C VAL A 204 -8.47 -14.79 -17.05
N ASN A 205 -9.05 -14.94 -18.23
CA ASN A 205 -8.42 -14.65 -19.51
C ASN A 205 -9.07 -13.39 -20.10
N PHE A 206 -8.28 -12.37 -20.41
CA PHE A 206 -8.78 -11.08 -20.89
C PHE A 206 -8.19 -10.73 -22.26
N SER A 207 -9.05 -10.57 -23.26
CA SER A 207 -8.65 -10.28 -24.65
C SER A 207 -8.09 -8.87 -24.87
N GLY A 208 -8.27 -7.96 -23.91
CA GLY A 208 -7.78 -6.60 -23.95
C GLY A 208 -8.88 -5.55 -24.03
N GLY A 209 -8.49 -4.28 -24.04
CA GLY A 209 -9.40 -3.13 -23.97
C GLY A 209 -8.89 -2.03 -23.05
N THR A 210 -9.79 -1.13 -22.64
CA THR A 210 -9.46 0.00 -21.76
C THR A 210 -10.11 -0.18 -20.39
N ILE A 211 -9.27 -0.12 -19.35
CA ILE A 211 -9.66 -0.11 -17.95
C ILE A 211 -9.47 1.31 -17.42
N TYR A 212 -10.52 1.88 -16.83
CA TYR A 212 -10.53 3.18 -16.17
C TYR A 212 -10.58 2.95 -14.66
N HIS A 213 -9.45 3.18 -14.01
CA HIS A 213 -9.26 3.13 -12.56
C HIS A 213 -9.03 4.56 -12.05
N GLU A 214 -10.12 5.31 -12.07
CA GLU A 214 -10.11 6.75 -11.88
C GLU A 214 -11.21 7.12 -10.89
N ASP A 215 -10.94 8.10 -10.02
CA ASP A 215 -11.89 8.73 -9.09
C ASP A 215 -12.79 9.80 -9.74
N LYS A 216 -12.40 10.24 -10.93
CA LYS A 216 -13.16 11.14 -11.79
C LYS A 216 -12.97 10.75 -13.25
N ALA A 217 -14.07 10.44 -13.92
CA ALA A 217 -14.04 9.96 -15.30
C ALA A 217 -13.40 10.97 -16.26
N THR A 218 -12.34 10.56 -16.96
CA THR A 218 -11.64 11.40 -17.95
C THR A 218 -12.24 11.31 -19.35
N SER A 219 -13.04 10.27 -19.64
CA SER A 219 -13.72 10.07 -20.91
C SER A 219 -15.21 9.77 -20.73
N SER A 220 -15.98 9.79 -21.83
CA SER A 220 -17.41 9.44 -21.86
C SER A 220 -17.64 8.00 -22.34
N ASP A 221 -16.62 7.15 -22.23
CA ASP A 221 -16.61 5.81 -22.82
C ASP A 221 -17.52 4.82 -22.08
N VAL A 222 -17.63 4.96 -20.75
CA VAL A 222 -18.48 4.11 -19.89
C VAL A 222 -19.49 4.97 -19.12
N VAL A 223 -18.99 5.97 -18.39
CA VAL A 223 -19.76 6.96 -17.65
C VAL A 223 -19.51 8.36 -18.19
N THR A 224 -20.34 9.34 -17.83
CA THR A 224 -20.17 10.73 -18.31
C THR A 224 -18.86 11.34 -17.83
N THR A 225 -18.12 12.01 -18.73
CA THR A 225 -16.88 12.72 -18.38
C THR A 225 -17.10 13.72 -17.26
N GLY A 226 -16.14 13.79 -16.33
CA GLY A 226 -16.16 14.68 -15.17
C GLY A 226 -16.99 14.18 -14.00
N MET A 227 -17.69 13.05 -14.14
CA MET A 227 -18.41 12.39 -13.05
C MET A 227 -17.43 11.82 -12.02
N THR A 228 -17.67 12.11 -10.74
CA THR A 228 -17.01 11.41 -9.63
C THR A 228 -17.48 9.97 -9.60
N THR A 229 -16.54 9.05 -9.53
CA THR A 229 -16.75 7.59 -9.55
C THR A 229 -16.57 7.03 -8.15
N VAL A 230 -15.43 6.38 -7.87
CA VAL A 230 -15.10 5.65 -6.65
C VAL A 230 -13.71 6.06 -6.20
N ASN A 231 -13.45 6.05 -4.90
CA ASN A 231 -12.10 6.26 -4.38
C ASN A 231 -11.32 4.94 -4.44
N HIS A 232 -10.20 4.94 -5.16
CA HIS A 232 -9.38 3.75 -5.37
C HIS A 232 -8.11 3.73 -4.53
N ALA A 233 -7.96 4.60 -3.52
CA ALA A 233 -6.73 4.73 -2.72
C ALA A 233 -6.21 3.42 -2.09
N LYS A 234 -7.06 2.38 -1.95
CA LYS A 234 -6.69 1.06 -1.44
C LYS A 234 -6.97 -0.09 -2.42
N SER A 235 -7.26 0.20 -3.68
CA SER A 235 -7.57 -0.78 -4.71
C SER A 235 -6.48 -0.89 -5.76
N THR A 236 -6.57 -1.96 -6.55
CA THR A 236 -5.74 -2.24 -7.72
C THR A 236 -6.64 -2.46 -8.94
N PRO A 237 -6.20 -2.12 -10.17
CA PRO A 237 -6.97 -2.41 -11.38
C PRO A 237 -7.24 -3.91 -11.59
N PHE A 238 -6.38 -4.78 -11.07
CA PHE A 238 -6.54 -6.23 -11.14
C PHE A 238 -5.85 -6.94 -9.97
N TYR A 239 -6.35 -8.12 -9.58
CA TYR A 239 -5.81 -8.88 -8.46
C TYR A 239 -5.88 -10.39 -8.67
N ALA A 240 -4.77 -11.08 -8.39
CA ALA A 240 -4.69 -12.52 -8.27
C ALA A 240 -3.93 -12.94 -7.01
N ASP A 241 -4.44 -13.94 -6.29
CA ASP A 241 -3.70 -14.58 -5.20
C ASP A 241 -2.62 -15.56 -5.70
N ASP A 242 -1.87 -16.18 -4.78
CA ASP A 242 -0.76 -17.08 -5.09
C ASP A 242 -1.13 -18.34 -5.89
N SER A 243 -2.40 -18.73 -5.85
CA SER A 243 -2.89 -19.94 -6.52
C SER A 243 -3.58 -19.65 -7.85
N SER A 244 -3.81 -18.37 -8.14
CA SER A 244 -4.72 -17.92 -9.19
C SER A 244 -3.99 -17.22 -10.33
N LYS A 245 -4.67 -17.06 -11.48
CA LYS A 245 -4.07 -16.46 -12.67
C LYS A 245 -4.95 -15.46 -13.39
N ILE A 246 -4.34 -14.38 -13.86
CA ILE A 246 -4.92 -13.46 -14.84
C ILE A 246 -4.01 -13.43 -16.07
N GLU A 247 -4.58 -13.67 -17.25
CA GLU A 247 -3.85 -13.71 -18.52
C GLU A 247 -4.37 -12.61 -19.46
N PHE A 248 -3.51 -11.65 -19.79
CA PHE A 248 -3.76 -10.60 -20.78
C PHE A 248 -3.37 -11.10 -22.17
N LYS A 249 -4.37 -11.46 -22.99
CA LYS A 249 -4.16 -12.04 -24.32
C LYS A 249 -3.99 -11.00 -25.43
N GLY A 250 -4.32 -9.74 -25.18
CA GLY A 250 -4.24 -8.67 -26.17
C GLY A 250 -4.14 -7.30 -25.54
N ALA A 251 -3.94 -6.30 -26.39
CA ALA A 251 -3.61 -4.93 -25.99
C ALA A 251 -4.60 -4.39 -24.95
N THR A 252 -4.07 -4.00 -23.80
CA THR A 252 -4.81 -3.50 -22.64
C THR A 252 -4.25 -2.16 -22.20
N THR A 253 -5.08 -1.14 -22.15
CA THR A 253 -4.73 0.17 -21.61
C THR A 253 -5.37 0.34 -20.24
N ILE A 254 -4.58 0.70 -19.23
CA ILE A 254 -5.06 1.06 -17.90
C ILE A 254 -4.86 2.57 -17.71
N ASN A 255 -5.94 3.32 -17.63
CA ASN A 255 -5.93 4.72 -17.24
C ASN A 255 -6.16 4.80 -15.73
N MET A 256 -5.19 5.35 -15.00
CA MET A 256 -5.13 5.26 -13.54
C MET A 256 -4.96 6.65 -12.92
N ALA A 257 -5.94 7.11 -12.14
CA ALA A 257 -5.90 8.40 -11.47
C ALA A 257 -5.48 8.30 -9.98
N ASP A 258 -5.79 7.17 -9.35
CA ASP A 258 -5.50 6.84 -7.97
C ASP A 258 -5.38 5.32 -7.77
N GLY A 259 -4.96 4.90 -6.58
CA GLY A 259 -4.81 3.49 -6.19
C GLY A 259 -3.41 2.92 -6.35
N ILE A 260 -3.30 1.59 -6.29
CA ILE A 260 -2.02 0.86 -6.20
C ILE A 260 -1.82 0.00 -7.46
N LEU A 261 -0.77 0.26 -8.22
CA LEU A 261 -0.49 -0.48 -9.47
C LEU A 261 0.15 -1.84 -9.20
N MET A 262 1.21 -1.86 -8.38
CA MET A 262 1.96 -3.06 -8.01
C MET A 262 1.86 -3.29 -6.49
N PRO A 263 0.80 -3.96 -6.00
CA PRO A 263 0.59 -4.18 -4.57
C PRO A 263 1.52 -5.25 -3.96
N GLY A 264 2.23 -6.04 -4.78
CA GLY A 264 3.18 -7.06 -4.35
C GLY A 264 4.64 -6.69 -4.67
N THR A 265 5.59 -7.24 -3.91
CA THR A 265 7.02 -6.91 -4.05
C THR A 265 7.78 -7.80 -5.02
N ASP A 266 7.24 -8.98 -5.37
CA ASP A 266 7.97 -9.98 -6.13
C ASP A 266 7.69 -9.88 -7.65
N ALA A 267 8.72 -9.53 -8.41
CA ALA A 267 8.69 -9.44 -9.87
C ALA A 267 8.40 -10.81 -10.53
N THR A 268 8.66 -11.94 -9.87
CA THR A 268 8.37 -13.28 -10.41
C THR A 268 6.87 -13.57 -10.54
N ASN A 269 6.02 -12.73 -9.94
CA ASN A 269 4.57 -12.79 -10.13
C ASN A 269 4.11 -12.35 -11.51
N TYR A 270 4.99 -11.73 -12.30
CA TYR A 270 4.68 -11.15 -13.61
C TYR A 270 5.44 -11.89 -14.70
N ASP A 271 4.74 -12.19 -15.79
CA ASP A 271 5.29 -12.72 -17.04
C ASP A 271 4.80 -11.84 -18.19
N GLY A 272 5.75 -11.36 -18.99
CA GLY A 272 5.48 -10.61 -20.21
C GLY A 272 4.87 -11.51 -21.26
N GLY A 273 5.24 -12.79 -21.29
CA GLY A 273 4.60 -13.80 -22.13
C GLY A 273 3.45 -14.52 -21.42
N ASN A 274 3.00 -15.63 -22.01
CA ASN A 274 1.97 -16.51 -21.42
C ASN A 274 2.54 -17.90 -21.14
N THR A 275 3.81 -17.99 -20.72
CA THR A 275 4.53 -19.26 -20.63
C THR A 275 4.92 -19.62 -19.19
N SER A 276 4.90 -18.66 -18.27
CA SER A 276 5.28 -18.90 -16.88
C SER A 276 4.29 -19.81 -16.15
N ALA A 277 4.82 -20.86 -15.53
CA ALA A 277 4.06 -21.77 -14.69
C ALA A 277 3.74 -21.16 -13.31
N THR A 278 4.58 -20.27 -12.81
CA THR A 278 4.51 -19.73 -11.43
C THR A 278 3.97 -18.31 -11.35
N ALA A 279 4.08 -17.51 -12.43
CA ALA A 279 3.55 -16.16 -12.43
C ALA A 279 2.02 -16.15 -12.30
N LYS A 280 1.53 -15.12 -11.60
CA LYS A 280 0.11 -14.84 -11.38
C LYS A 280 -0.48 -14.04 -12.53
N TYR A 281 0.30 -13.11 -13.06
CA TYR A 281 -0.10 -12.21 -14.13
C TYR A 281 0.71 -12.53 -15.38
N LEU A 282 0.01 -12.96 -16.43
CA LEU A 282 0.57 -13.40 -17.71
C LEU A 282 0.21 -12.39 -18.79
N GLY A 283 1.07 -12.26 -19.79
CA GLY A 283 0.85 -11.43 -20.97
C GLY A 283 1.02 -9.95 -20.69
N MET A 284 1.81 -9.60 -19.67
CA MET A 284 1.96 -8.22 -19.22
C MET A 284 2.58 -7.31 -20.29
N ASN A 285 3.26 -7.87 -21.30
CA ASN A 285 3.76 -7.12 -22.45
C ASN A 285 2.64 -6.57 -23.36
N ASN A 286 1.38 -6.95 -23.10
CA ASN A 286 0.20 -6.38 -23.73
C ASN A 286 -0.39 -5.21 -22.95
N VAL A 287 0.12 -4.92 -21.75
CA VAL A 287 -0.46 -3.94 -20.83
C VAL A 287 0.32 -2.62 -20.89
N THR A 288 -0.38 -1.54 -21.22
CA THR A 288 0.09 -0.17 -21.12
C THR A 288 -0.63 0.54 -19.98
N VAL A 289 0.12 1.22 -19.11
CA VAL A 289 -0.45 2.01 -18.02
C VAL A 289 -0.25 3.50 -18.32
N ASN A 290 -1.31 4.29 -18.18
CA ASN A 290 -1.30 5.73 -18.29
C ASN A 290 -1.76 6.32 -16.96
N LEU A 291 -0.93 7.15 -16.33
CA LEU A 291 -1.40 7.95 -15.22
C LEU A 291 -2.30 9.07 -15.76
N THR A 292 -3.45 9.26 -15.11
CA THR A 292 -4.44 10.30 -15.42
C THR A 292 -4.76 11.18 -14.21
N GLY A 293 -4.10 10.93 -13.08
CA GLY A 293 -4.24 11.66 -11.83
C GLY A 293 -3.02 11.46 -10.92
N ASP A 294 -2.96 12.28 -9.86
CA ASP A 294 -1.75 12.51 -9.05
C ASP A 294 -1.65 11.60 -7.79
N ASN A 295 -2.66 10.75 -7.56
CA ASN A 295 -2.79 9.99 -6.31
C ASN A 295 -2.36 8.52 -6.45
N VAL A 296 -1.66 8.18 -7.53
CA VAL A 296 -1.24 6.81 -7.81
C VAL A 296 -0.03 6.41 -6.96
N VAL A 297 -0.12 5.22 -6.35
CA VAL A 297 1.00 4.50 -5.76
C VAL A 297 1.46 3.45 -6.76
N LEU A 298 2.64 3.64 -7.34
CA LEU A 298 3.14 2.67 -8.31
C LEU A 298 3.54 1.37 -7.64
N ARG A 299 4.18 1.44 -6.46
CA ARG A 299 4.65 0.28 -5.71
C ARG A 299 4.85 0.60 -4.24
N THR A 300 4.67 -0.45 -3.41
CA THR A 300 5.15 -0.48 -2.03
C THR A 300 6.16 -1.60 -1.87
N TYR A 301 7.39 -1.26 -1.50
CA TYR A 301 8.41 -2.20 -1.07
C TYR A 301 8.29 -2.41 0.43
N ASN A 302 8.16 -3.67 0.87
CA ASN A 302 8.03 -4.04 2.27
C ASN A 302 9.15 -5.00 2.69
N GLY A 303 9.94 -4.63 3.70
CA GLY A 303 10.97 -5.49 4.29
C GLY A 303 12.21 -5.70 3.40
N VAL A 304 12.40 -4.86 2.38
CA VAL A 304 13.49 -5.03 1.40
C VAL A 304 14.74 -4.24 1.79
N THR A 305 15.90 -4.66 1.28
CA THR A 305 17.11 -3.84 1.29
C THR A 305 17.25 -3.09 -0.04
N THR A 306 17.34 -1.77 0.03
CA THR A 306 17.47 -0.88 -1.13
C THR A 306 18.82 -0.18 -1.09
N ASN A 307 19.57 -0.25 -2.20
CA ASN A 307 20.81 0.48 -2.38
C ASN A 307 20.57 1.60 -3.40
N TRP A 308 20.42 2.83 -2.92
CA TRP A 308 20.15 3.99 -3.75
C TRP A 308 21.45 4.56 -4.32
N THR A 309 21.72 4.27 -5.60
CA THR A 309 22.98 4.60 -6.28
C THR A 309 22.83 5.67 -7.39
N SER A 310 21.75 6.46 -7.37
CA SER A 310 21.33 7.51 -8.34
C SER A 310 20.29 7.11 -9.40
N GLY A 311 19.41 8.08 -9.73
CA GLY A 311 18.82 8.37 -11.05
C GLY A 311 17.94 7.34 -11.76
N THR A 312 17.79 6.11 -11.27
CA THR A 312 16.85 5.17 -11.90
C THR A 312 15.43 5.66 -11.66
N THR A 313 14.73 6.00 -12.74
CA THR A 313 13.31 6.33 -12.68
C THR A 313 12.61 5.08 -12.17
N GLY A 314 12.13 5.08 -10.93
CA GLY A 314 11.42 3.97 -10.30
C GLY A 314 10.29 3.46 -11.18
N THR A 315 9.73 4.32 -12.04
CA THR A 315 8.84 3.95 -13.16
C THR A 315 9.45 2.94 -14.14
N THR A 316 10.70 3.09 -14.57
CA THR A 316 11.39 2.10 -15.43
C THR A 316 11.56 0.77 -14.71
N SER A 317 11.99 0.79 -13.44
CA SER A 317 12.13 -0.44 -12.66
C SER A 317 10.78 -1.14 -12.49
N ILE A 318 9.71 -0.40 -12.22
CA ILE A 318 8.36 -0.96 -12.09
C ILE A 318 7.84 -1.48 -13.43
N LYS A 319 8.05 -0.76 -14.53
CA LYS A 319 7.73 -1.23 -15.89
C LYS A 319 8.42 -2.57 -16.17
N ASN A 320 9.71 -2.68 -15.85
CA ASN A 320 10.50 -3.88 -16.08
C ASN A 320 10.09 -5.04 -15.18
N ASP A 321 9.89 -4.78 -13.88
CA ASP A 321 9.49 -5.80 -12.91
C ASP A 321 8.10 -6.37 -13.19
N MET A 322 7.16 -5.51 -13.63
CA MET A 322 5.84 -5.95 -14.10
C MET A 322 5.84 -6.46 -15.53
N GLN A 323 6.93 -6.28 -16.28
CA GLN A 323 7.06 -6.60 -17.70
C GLN A 323 5.98 -5.95 -18.59
N LEU A 324 5.62 -4.70 -18.26
CA LEU A 324 4.62 -3.91 -18.99
C LEU A 324 5.10 -3.57 -20.41
N ALA A 325 4.14 -3.41 -21.32
CA ALA A 325 4.40 -2.82 -22.63
C ALA A 325 4.99 -1.41 -22.46
N ASP A 326 4.28 -0.56 -21.71
CA ASP A 326 4.67 0.81 -21.38
C ASP A 326 4.01 1.31 -20.08
N LEU A 327 4.67 2.29 -19.45
CA LEU A 327 4.17 3.04 -18.29
C LEU A 327 4.39 4.53 -18.54
N HIS A 328 3.31 5.26 -18.81
CA HIS A 328 3.33 6.69 -19.08
C HIS A 328 2.87 7.46 -17.84
N THR A 329 3.75 8.30 -17.28
CA THR A 329 3.40 9.16 -16.15
C THR A 329 2.56 10.37 -16.56
N ASN A 330 2.60 10.76 -17.83
CA ASN A 330 1.85 11.91 -18.38
C ASN A 330 1.99 13.20 -17.54
N ASN A 331 3.14 13.39 -16.89
CA ASN A 331 3.43 14.50 -15.96
C ASN A 331 2.56 14.54 -14.68
N HIS A 332 1.89 13.44 -14.34
CA HIS A 332 1.19 13.30 -13.07
C HIS A 332 2.14 12.96 -11.92
N ASP A 333 1.73 13.32 -10.70
CA ASP A 333 2.42 12.89 -9.48
C ASP A 333 2.15 11.41 -9.18
N TYR A 334 3.08 10.78 -8.49
CA TYR A 334 2.95 9.39 -8.04
C TYR A 334 3.89 9.14 -6.87
N LYS A 335 3.63 8.05 -6.14
CA LYS A 335 4.44 7.66 -4.98
C LYS A 335 4.98 6.25 -5.11
N ILE A 336 6.18 6.06 -4.58
CA ILE A 336 6.81 4.76 -4.35
C ILE A 336 7.16 4.71 -2.87
N TYR A 337 6.61 3.72 -2.17
CA TYR A 337 6.82 3.55 -0.74
C TYR A 337 7.90 2.51 -0.47
N TYR A 338 8.79 2.77 0.49
CA TYR A 338 9.63 1.77 1.14
C TYR A 338 9.24 1.74 2.62
N ILE A 339 8.87 0.55 3.09
CA ILE A 339 8.44 0.31 4.45
C ILE A 339 9.15 -0.90 5.07
N ASP A 340 9.42 -0.83 6.38
CA ASP A 340 9.95 -1.93 7.19
C ASP A 340 11.30 -2.52 6.71
N GLY A 341 12.05 -1.80 5.90
CA GLY A 341 13.28 -2.25 5.24
C GLY A 341 14.59 -1.61 5.71
N ILE A 342 15.60 -1.74 4.86
CA ILE A 342 16.90 -1.09 4.97
C ILE A 342 17.11 -0.23 3.73
N PHE A 343 17.39 1.06 3.92
CA PHE A 343 17.61 2.00 2.83
C PHE A 343 19.03 2.58 2.89
N ASN A 344 19.90 2.19 1.97
CA ASN A 344 21.27 2.66 1.89
C ASN A 344 21.40 3.76 0.84
N LEU A 345 21.65 4.99 1.27
CA LEU A 345 21.95 6.12 0.40
C LEU A 345 23.45 6.10 0.05
N ASN A 346 23.75 5.71 -1.19
CA ASN A 346 25.11 5.55 -1.71
C ASN A 346 25.49 6.62 -2.75
N ASN A 347 24.68 7.67 -2.89
CA ASN A 347 24.93 8.80 -3.79
C ASN A 347 24.64 10.12 -3.08
N ASN A 348 25.34 11.18 -3.48
CA ASN A 348 25.05 12.53 -2.99
C ASN A 348 23.60 12.91 -3.30
N GLN A 349 22.97 13.57 -2.34
CA GLN A 349 21.57 13.95 -2.41
C GLN A 349 21.40 15.44 -2.15
N ASP A 350 20.98 16.19 -3.16
CA ASP A 350 20.51 17.57 -2.99
C ASP A 350 19.00 17.56 -2.76
N LEU A 351 18.54 17.92 -1.56
CA LEU A 351 17.13 17.93 -1.18
C LEU A 351 16.34 19.08 -1.83
N ASP A 352 17.03 20.03 -2.46
CA ASP A 352 16.40 21.15 -3.17
C ASP A 352 16.11 20.84 -4.65
N ASP A 353 16.65 19.73 -5.18
CA ASP A 353 16.38 19.30 -6.54
C ASP A 353 14.94 18.78 -6.68
N ASN A 354 14.06 19.61 -7.23
CA ASN A 354 12.65 19.25 -7.47
C ASN A 354 12.45 18.34 -8.69
N THR A 355 13.51 17.99 -9.41
CA THR A 355 13.48 17.00 -10.52
C THR A 355 13.92 15.61 -10.07
N ASP A 356 14.57 15.53 -8.91
CA ASP A 356 15.04 14.29 -8.34
C ASP A 356 13.87 13.43 -7.80
N GLU A 357 13.91 12.13 -8.12
CA GLU A 357 12.84 11.20 -7.78
C GLU A 357 12.81 10.89 -6.28
N PHE A 358 13.98 10.84 -5.62
CA PHE A 358 14.06 10.65 -4.17
C PHE A 358 13.30 11.77 -3.46
N ASN A 359 13.49 13.02 -3.87
CA ASN A 359 12.82 14.16 -3.27
C ASN A 359 11.31 14.21 -3.58
N THR A 360 10.90 13.82 -4.79
CA THR A 360 9.52 14.06 -5.25
C THR A 360 8.61 12.86 -5.10
N LYS A 361 9.09 11.63 -5.38
CA LYS A 361 8.25 10.42 -5.51
C LYS A 361 8.47 9.39 -4.40
N ILE A 362 9.65 9.35 -3.79
CA ILE A 362 9.96 8.35 -2.77
C ILE A 362 9.36 8.76 -1.42
N ARG A 363 8.73 7.80 -0.74
CA ARG A 363 8.24 7.94 0.64
C ARG A 363 8.76 6.78 1.47
N LEU A 364 9.29 7.10 2.65
CA LEU A 364 9.92 6.13 3.53
C LEU A 364 9.14 6.09 4.84
N SER A 365 8.97 4.90 5.41
CA SER A 365 8.35 4.72 6.72
C SER A 365 8.96 3.51 7.41
N ASN A 366 9.32 3.64 8.67
CA ASN A 366 9.95 2.56 9.44
C ASN A 366 11.17 1.90 8.75
N GLU A 367 12.02 2.70 8.11
CA GLU A 367 13.23 2.24 7.41
C GLU A 367 14.49 2.46 8.27
N LYS A 368 15.44 1.51 8.19
CA LYS A 368 16.82 1.74 8.64
C LYS A 368 17.60 2.46 7.55
N PHE A 369 17.66 3.78 7.64
CA PHE A 369 18.29 4.62 6.63
C PHE A 369 19.79 4.83 6.91
N THR A 370 20.65 4.44 5.99
CA THR A 370 22.11 4.64 6.11
C THR A 370 22.59 5.65 5.08
N ILE A 371 23.20 6.75 5.53
CA ILE A 371 23.99 7.64 4.68
C ILE A 371 25.41 7.07 4.63
N ALA A 372 25.84 6.61 3.46
CA ALA A 372 27.14 5.96 3.31
C ALA A 372 28.32 6.94 3.50
N SER A 373 29.48 6.38 3.81
CA SER A 373 30.73 7.16 3.89
C SER A 373 31.04 7.83 2.55
N GLY A 374 31.45 9.10 2.59
CA GLY A 374 31.72 9.89 1.38
C GLY A 374 30.48 10.48 0.69
N VAL A 375 29.27 10.11 1.13
CA VAL A 375 28.02 10.70 0.62
C VAL A 375 27.74 12.01 1.35
N THR A 376 27.26 13.01 0.60
CA THR A 376 26.77 14.29 1.12
C THR A 376 25.27 14.42 0.87
N VAL A 377 24.51 14.70 1.93
CA VAL A 377 23.13 15.18 1.87
C VAL A 377 23.15 16.69 2.07
N SER A 378 22.57 17.46 1.15
CA SER A 378 22.60 18.92 1.20
C SER A 378 21.24 19.58 0.97
N SER A 379 21.10 20.79 1.52
CA SER A 379 20.05 21.76 1.17
C SER A 379 20.56 23.17 1.43
N ALA A 380 20.16 24.12 0.58
CA ALA A 380 20.29 25.56 0.73
C ALA A 380 18.96 26.24 1.11
N THR A 381 17.85 25.50 1.13
CA THR A 381 16.53 26.00 1.56
C THR A 381 16.11 25.55 2.96
N GLY A 382 16.99 24.85 3.68
CA GLY A 382 16.73 24.38 5.05
C GLY A 382 15.96 23.06 5.12
N LYS A 383 15.85 22.30 4.02
CA LYS A 383 15.25 20.95 4.04
C LYS A 383 16.21 19.96 4.67
N GLY A 384 15.68 19.05 5.48
CA GLY A 384 16.41 17.88 5.97
C GLY A 384 15.62 16.59 5.77
N LEU A 385 16.09 15.51 6.37
CA LEU A 385 15.47 14.20 6.27
C LEU A 385 14.57 13.93 7.49
N SER A 386 13.43 13.28 7.23
CA SER A 386 12.49 12.88 8.28
C SER A 386 12.07 11.43 8.12
N MET A 387 12.14 10.67 9.21
CA MET A 387 11.74 9.26 9.27
C MET A 387 10.77 9.05 10.43
N ALA A 388 9.57 8.59 10.13
CA ALA A 388 8.60 8.19 11.14
C ALA A 388 8.42 6.67 11.13
N SER A 389 8.13 6.11 12.29
CA SER A 389 7.56 4.76 12.39
C SER A 389 6.06 4.78 12.03
N HIS A 390 5.41 3.62 12.12
CA HIS A 390 3.97 3.47 11.92
C HIS A 390 3.36 2.49 12.94
N ASP A 391 2.04 2.32 12.86
CA ASP A 391 1.29 1.42 13.74
C ASP A 391 1.81 -0.02 13.65
N GLY A 392 1.84 -0.70 14.80
CA GLY A 392 2.29 -2.09 14.91
C GLY A 392 3.79 -2.28 15.14
N VAL A 393 4.61 -1.24 15.01
CA VAL A 393 6.05 -1.32 15.28
C VAL A 393 6.32 -1.36 16.79
N ALA A 394 7.07 -2.38 17.23
CA ALA A 394 7.29 -2.64 18.64
C ALA A 394 8.47 -1.86 19.26
N THR A 395 9.48 -1.50 18.45
CA THR A 395 10.73 -0.90 18.94
C THR A 395 11.18 0.23 18.03
N ASN A 396 11.85 1.23 18.61
CA ASN A 396 12.43 2.36 17.86
C ASN A 396 13.73 2.01 17.10
N THR A 397 14.23 0.77 17.17
CA THR A 397 15.51 0.38 16.55
C THR A 397 15.39 0.00 15.07
N THR A 398 14.17 -0.06 14.53
CA THR A 398 13.89 -0.43 13.13
C THR A 398 13.71 0.77 12.21
N THR A 399 13.78 1.98 12.75
CA THR A 399 13.45 3.21 12.03
C THR A 399 14.39 4.32 12.45
N GLY A 400 15.00 5.00 11.49
CA GLY A 400 15.93 6.07 11.81
C GLY A 400 17.09 6.18 10.86
N TYR A 401 18.12 6.88 11.31
CA TYR A 401 19.28 7.25 10.52
C TYR A 401 20.59 6.76 11.14
N THR A 402 21.41 6.11 10.33
CA THR A 402 22.85 5.96 10.58
C THR A 402 23.60 6.89 9.62
N ASN A 403 24.22 7.95 10.14
CA ASN A 403 24.99 8.89 9.32
C ASN A 403 26.49 8.58 9.36
N ASN A 404 27.01 8.01 8.28
CA ASN A 404 28.46 7.86 8.06
C ASN A 404 29.01 8.90 7.06
N GLY A 405 28.13 9.73 6.48
CA GLY A 405 28.46 10.73 5.48
C GLY A 405 28.49 12.16 6.03
N THR A 406 28.20 13.14 5.20
CA THR A 406 28.08 14.55 5.60
C THR A 406 26.65 15.03 5.37
N VAL A 407 26.03 15.65 6.37
CA VAL A 407 24.73 16.31 6.23
C VAL A 407 24.94 17.81 6.35
N ASN A 408 24.65 18.57 5.29
CA ASN A 408 24.91 20.00 5.18
C ASN A 408 23.63 20.77 4.85
N ILE A 409 22.98 21.33 5.86
CA ILE A 409 21.70 22.02 5.71
C ILE A 409 21.87 23.50 6.01
N THR A 410 21.76 24.32 4.97
CA THR A 410 21.85 25.78 5.07
C THR A 410 20.53 26.41 4.63
N GLY A 411 20.30 27.66 5.03
CA GLY A 411 19.07 28.35 4.75
C GLY A 411 17.91 27.96 5.66
N GLY A 412 16.71 28.42 5.32
CA GLY A 412 15.52 28.23 6.14
C GLY A 412 15.48 29.09 7.41
N THR A 413 14.78 28.60 8.44
CA THR A 413 14.55 29.33 9.70
C THR A 413 14.80 28.44 10.92
N PRO A 414 15.18 29.00 12.08
CA PRO A 414 15.40 28.21 13.29
C PRO A 414 14.21 27.31 13.69
N SER A 415 12.99 27.71 13.37
CA SER A 415 11.76 26.97 13.70
C SER A 415 11.34 25.90 12.68
N SER A 416 11.92 25.90 11.48
CA SER A 416 11.49 25.02 10.37
C SER A 416 12.60 24.14 9.82
N THR A 417 13.85 24.36 10.24
CA THR A 417 15.01 23.63 9.73
C THR A 417 15.44 22.57 10.73
N THR A 418 15.54 21.33 10.27
CA THR A 418 16.10 20.22 11.04
C THR A 418 16.84 19.30 10.08
N ALA A 419 18.09 18.94 10.36
CA ALA A 419 18.87 18.13 9.45
C ALA A 419 18.42 16.67 9.43
N LEU A 420 18.33 16.02 10.59
CA LEU A 420 17.78 14.67 10.73
C LEU A 420 16.70 14.66 11.80
N SER A 421 15.51 14.15 11.48
CA SER A 421 14.38 14.07 12.41
C SER A 421 13.75 12.69 12.45
N THR A 422 13.37 12.22 13.63
CA THR A 422 12.68 10.93 13.75
C THR A 422 11.61 10.85 14.84
N SER A 423 10.56 10.08 14.57
CA SER A 423 9.46 9.78 15.49
C SER A 423 9.38 8.29 15.80
N PHE A 424 9.57 7.94 17.07
CA PHE A 424 9.77 6.57 17.56
C PHE A 424 10.88 5.84 16.80
N GLY A 425 12.04 6.50 16.66
CA GLY A 425 13.18 5.99 15.90
C GLY A 425 14.52 6.39 16.46
N TYR A 426 15.59 6.23 15.69
CA TYR A 426 16.95 6.56 16.11
C TYR A 426 17.67 7.53 15.16
N VAL A 427 18.66 8.25 15.71
CA VAL A 427 19.72 8.91 14.93
C VAL A 427 21.05 8.48 15.52
N ASP A 428 21.91 7.87 14.72
CA ASP A 428 23.29 7.52 15.06
C ASP A 428 24.24 8.29 14.13
N ASN A 429 24.80 9.39 14.64
CA ASN A 429 25.71 10.24 13.89
C ASN A 429 27.17 9.82 14.12
N ASN A 430 27.75 9.16 13.13
CA ASN A 430 29.15 8.71 13.13
C ASN A 430 30.08 9.64 12.32
N SER A 431 29.55 10.75 11.82
CA SER A 431 30.30 11.71 11.01
C SER A 431 29.81 13.14 11.25
N THR A 432 29.62 13.96 10.21
CA THR A 432 29.40 15.40 10.37
C THR A 432 27.98 15.79 9.98
N ILE A 433 27.33 16.56 10.87
CA ILE A 433 26.10 17.31 10.60
C ILE A 433 26.45 18.79 10.73
N ASN A 434 26.20 19.58 9.69
CA ASN A 434 26.34 21.03 9.67
C ASN A 434 24.99 21.67 9.36
N VAL A 435 24.57 22.59 10.21
CA VAL A 435 23.35 23.39 10.02
C VAL A 435 23.70 24.86 10.23
N ASP A 436 23.14 25.78 9.44
CA ASP A 436 23.32 27.21 9.73
C ASP A 436 22.35 27.68 10.82
N LYS A 437 21.05 27.40 10.65
CA LYS A 437 19.97 27.76 11.57
C LYS A 437 19.05 26.56 11.78
N GLY A 438 18.67 26.30 13.03
CA GLY A 438 17.72 25.22 13.36
C GLY A 438 18.35 24.07 14.14
N ILE A 439 17.88 22.84 13.90
CA ILE A 439 18.24 21.68 14.73
C ILE A 439 19.13 20.69 13.97
N GLY A 440 20.22 20.22 14.59
CA GLY A 440 21.07 19.17 14.03
C GLY A 440 20.36 17.82 13.99
N ALA A 441 19.99 17.29 15.16
CA ALA A 441 19.22 16.06 15.28
C ALA A 441 17.99 16.25 16.17
N TYR A 442 16.84 15.76 15.73
CA TYR A 442 15.55 15.91 16.41
C TYR A 442 14.85 14.57 16.61
N GLY A 443 14.36 14.31 17.81
CA GLY A 443 13.68 13.06 18.17
C GLY A 443 12.42 13.31 18.98
N VAL A 444 11.36 12.56 18.69
CA VAL A 444 10.10 12.58 19.46
C VAL A 444 9.52 11.19 19.62
N ASN A 445 8.55 11.03 20.52
CA ASN A 445 7.76 9.81 20.61
C ASN A 445 8.64 8.58 20.89
N GLY A 446 9.54 8.65 21.87
CA GLY A 446 10.41 7.53 22.24
C GLY A 446 11.63 7.36 21.35
N SER A 447 12.15 8.45 20.78
CA SER A 447 13.33 8.41 19.93
C SER A 447 14.65 8.46 20.70
N THR A 448 15.68 7.82 20.14
CA THR A 448 17.05 7.78 20.67
C THR A 448 18.02 8.50 19.73
N LEU A 449 18.72 9.53 20.21
CA LEU A 449 19.68 10.32 19.42
C LEU A 449 21.09 10.15 19.98
N THR A 450 22.02 9.71 19.15
CA THR A 450 23.43 9.49 19.51
C THR A 450 24.33 10.28 18.56
N ASN A 451 25.24 11.08 19.12
CA ASN A 451 26.32 11.73 18.39
C ASN A 451 27.68 11.14 18.79
N ASN A 452 28.36 10.47 17.85
CA ASN A 452 29.72 9.93 18.02
C ASN A 452 30.79 10.79 17.33
N ALA A 453 30.39 11.87 16.64
CA ALA A 453 31.27 12.71 15.85
C ALA A 453 30.88 14.20 15.97
N ASN A 454 30.62 14.93 14.89
CA ASN A 454 30.44 16.39 14.93
C ASN A 454 29.01 16.80 14.57
N VAL A 455 28.43 17.68 15.41
CA VAL A 455 27.21 18.44 15.10
C VAL A 455 27.53 19.93 15.23
N ASN A 456 27.40 20.69 14.15
CA ASN A 456 27.75 22.10 14.09
C ASN A 456 26.54 22.93 13.68
N ILE A 457 26.15 23.89 14.53
CA ILE A 457 25.13 24.90 14.23
C ILE A 457 25.83 26.26 14.14
N THR A 458 25.86 26.90 12.97
CA THR A 458 26.79 28.02 12.72
C THR A 458 26.23 29.43 12.98
N LEU A 459 24.91 29.59 13.12
CA LEU A 459 24.27 30.88 13.38
C LEU A 459 23.36 30.91 14.61
N ASN A 460 22.31 30.08 14.67
CA ASN A 460 21.40 30.01 15.82
C ASN A 460 20.60 28.71 15.79
N GLY A 461 20.43 28.05 16.93
CA GLY A 461 19.56 26.87 16.99
C GLY A 461 19.92 25.89 18.10
N ILE A 462 19.70 24.61 17.82
CA ILE A 462 19.88 23.52 18.78
C ILE A 462 20.75 22.42 18.18
N GLY A 463 21.77 21.96 18.91
CA GLY A 463 22.60 20.84 18.45
C GLY A 463 21.75 19.56 18.31
N MET A 464 21.19 19.10 19.42
CA MET A 464 20.30 17.93 19.47
C MET A 464 19.10 18.20 20.37
N ALA A 465 17.90 17.81 19.94
CA ALA A 465 16.67 18.03 20.68
C ALA A 465 15.77 16.79 20.74
N GLY A 466 15.31 16.43 21.94
CA GLY A 466 14.42 15.30 22.21
C GLY A 466 13.17 15.77 22.94
N PHE A 467 12.01 15.26 22.54
CA PHE A 467 10.73 15.54 23.19
C PHE A 467 9.95 14.26 23.46
N ALA A 468 9.13 14.25 24.51
CA ALA A 468 8.23 13.12 24.74
C ALA A 468 7.28 12.94 23.55
N SER A 469 6.70 14.05 23.08
CA SER A 469 5.77 14.06 21.95
C SER A 469 5.93 15.35 21.13
N ALA A 470 5.54 15.30 19.86
CA ALA A 470 5.48 16.49 19.01
C ALA A 470 4.25 17.36 19.35
N SER A 471 3.60 17.95 18.34
CA SER A 471 2.39 18.78 18.51
C SER A 471 1.09 17.99 18.70
N ALA A 472 1.09 16.70 18.39
CA ALA A 472 -0.04 15.78 18.55
C ALA A 472 0.48 14.36 18.83
N LEU A 473 -0.22 13.63 19.72
CA LEU A 473 0.10 12.23 20.00
C LEU A 473 -0.15 11.36 18.76
N LYS A 474 0.78 10.43 18.50
CA LYS A 474 0.66 9.40 17.47
C LYS A 474 0.03 8.12 18.01
N SER A 475 -0.55 7.33 17.09
CA SER A 475 -1.12 6.00 17.36
C SER A 475 -0.07 4.89 17.55
N TYR A 476 1.21 5.21 17.40
CA TYR A 476 2.36 4.32 17.56
C TYR A 476 3.39 4.89 18.55
N GLY A 477 4.35 4.08 18.97
CA GLY A 477 5.43 4.48 19.85
C GLY A 477 5.01 4.73 21.31
N THR A 478 5.73 5.61 22.00
CA THR A 478 5.38 6.00 23.38
C THR A 478 4.14 6.88 23.47
N ASP A 479 3.81 7.63 22.44
CA ASP A 479 2.58 8.43 22.33
C ASP A 479 1.34 7.54 22.42
N ALA A 480 1.38 6.34 21.82
CA ALA A 480 0.32 5.36 21.97
C ALA A 480 0.17 4.89 23.42
N LYS A 481 1.29 4.71 24.14
CA LYS A 481 1.28 4.34 25.56
C LYS A 481 0.76 5.47 26.44
N ILE A 482 1.10 6.72 26.14
CA ILE A 482 0.55 7.90 26.81
C ILE A 482 -0.97 7.95 26.60
N SER A 483 -1.43 7.83 25.35
CA SER A 483 -2.85 7.86 25.00
C SER A 483 -3.65 6.75 25.67
N ASN A 484 -3.05 5.56 25.80
CA ASN A 484 -3.68 4.39 26.41
C ASN A 484 -3.53 4.33 27.93
N GLY A 485 -2.81 5.27 28.56
CA GLY A 485 -2.55 5.25 30.00
C GLY A 485 -1.64 4.10 30.45
N THR A 486 -0.82 3.55 29.56
CA THR A 486 0.04 2.39 29.81
C THR A 486 1.54 2.73 29.85
N LEU A 487 1.90 4.01 29.74
CA LEU A 487 3.29 4.45 29.87
C LEU A 487 3.82 4.17 31.28
N THR A 488 5.00 3.56 31.37
CA THR A 488 5.69 3.23 32.62
C THR A 488 6.99 4.02 32.76
N THR A 489 7.61 4.02 33.94
CA THR A 489 8.93 4.65 34.16
C THR A 489 10.08 3.97 33.40
N ALA A 490 9.88 2.74 32.93
CA ALA A 490 10.85 2.02 32.09
C ALA A 490 10.81 2.50 30.63
N ASP A 491 9.70 3.10 30.19
CA ASP A 491 9.54 3.60 28.83
C ASP A 491 10.30 4.91 28.67
N LYS A 492 11.30 4.93 27.79
CA LYS A 492 12.01 6.16 27.44
C LYS A 492 11.26 6.87 26.33
N VAL A 493 10.84 8.11 26.61
CA VAL A 493 10.13 8.97 25.65
C VAL A 493 11.10 9.87 24.88
N LEU A 494 12.30 10.07 25.40
CA LEU A 494 13.43 10.69 24.72
C LEU A 494 14.75 10.21 25.32
N GLU A 495 15.73 9.96 24.48
CA GLU A 495 17.11 9.69 24.88
C GLU A 495 18.07 10.46 23.99
N ILE A 496 18.97 11.24 24.59
CA ILE A 496 20.00 12.01 23.89
C ILE A 496 21.36 11.64 24.46
N THR A 497 22.30 11.23 23.62
CA THR A 497 23.67 10.91 24.01
C THR A 497 24.67 11.63 23.11
N ASN A 498 25.54 12.45 23.70
CA ASN A 498 26.66 13.06 23.01
C ASN A 498 27.98 12.44 23.46
N ASN A 499 28.64 11.69 22.58
CA ASN A 499 30.00 11.17 22.74
C ASN A 499 31.04 12.00 21.96
N GLY A 500 30.58 12.75 20.94
CA GLY A 500 31.41 13.56 20.07
C GLY A 500 31.47 15.05 20.48
N THR A 501 31.49 15.94 19.50
CA THR A 501 31.47 17.40 19.70
C THR A 501 30.19 18.01 19.14
N VAL A 502 29.51 18.80 19.97
CA VAL A 502 28.39 19.65 19.58
C VAL A 502 28.86 21.10 19.65
N THR A 503 28.93 21.79 18.53
CA THR A 503 29.30 23.22 18.47
C THR A 503 28.09 24.02 18.03
N VAL A 504 27.67 24.99 18.82
CA VAL A 504 26.48 25.79 18.53
C VAL A 504 26.79 27.27 18.72
N ALA A 505 26.59 28.03 17.65
CA ALA A 505 26.71 29.47 17.64
C ALA A 505 25.37 30.16 17.87
N GLY A 506 25.45 31.48 18.05
CA GLY A 506 24.28 32.33 18.22
C GLY A 506 23.87 32.52 19.67
N ASP A 507 23.38 33.72 19.95
CA ASP A 507 22.85 34.04 21.26
C ASP A 507 21.56 33.26 21.53
N SER A 508 21.35 32.87 22.78
CA SER A 508 20.17 32.09 23.20
C SER A 508 20.00 30.73 22.50
N SER A 509 21.07 30.17 21.94
CA SER A 509 21.08 28.82 21.37
C SER A 509 21.27 27.74 22.43
N ILE A 510 20.98 26.48 22.08
CA ILE A 510 21.08 25.34 23.01
C ILE A 510 21.98 24.23 22.44
N GLY A 511 22.85 23.62 23.25
CA GLY A 511 23.63 22.44 22.84
C GLY A 511 22.73 21.21 22.74
N LEU A 512 22.27 20.72 23.89
CA LEU A 512 21.34 19.59 24.02
C LEU A 512 20.05 20.03 24.70
N TYR A 513 18.90 19.68 24.15
CA TYR A 513 17.60 20.02 24.72
C TYR A 513 16.73 18.77 24.90
N GLY A 514 16.31 18.48 26.14
CA GLY A 514 15.31 17.45 26.42
C GLY A 514 14.08 18.03 27.09
N ASN A 515 12.90 17.73 26.57
CA ASN A 515 11.63 18.16 27.15
C ASN A 515 10.66 16.99 27.24
N THR A 516 10.42 16.51 28.46
CA THR A 516 9.36 15.53 28.76
C THR A 516 8.00 16.23 28.83
N ASN A 517 7.57 16.78 27.69
CA ASN A 517 6.34 17.56 27.57
C ASN A 517 5.09 16.68 27.70
N ASP A 518 4.19 17.05 28.61
CA ASP A 518 2.91 16.36 28.80
C ASP A 518 1.81 17.02 27.98
N LEU A 519 1.83 16.76 26.67
CA LEU A 519 0.89 17.37 25.72
C LEU A 519 -0.58 17.09 26.07
N ALA A 520 -0.87 15.91 26.60
CA ALA A 520 -2.23 15.49 26.95
C ALA A 520 -2.62 15.80 28.41
N GLY A 521 -1.73 16.39 29.21
CA GLY A 521 -1.99 16.73 30.62
C GLY A 521 -2.30 15.50 31.47
N THR A 522 -1.72 14.36 31.14
CA THR A 522 -2.00 13.05 31.76
C THR A 522 -1.36 12.90 33.14
N GLY A 523 -0.28 13.62 33.42
CA GLY A 523 0.56 13.43 34.59
C GLY A 523 1.35 12.11 34.61
N LEU A 524 1.37 11.35 33.50
CA LEU A 524 2.07 10.06 33.42
C LEU A 524 3.58 10.19 33.27
N LEU A 525 4.04 11.32 32.70
CA LEU A 525 5.45 11.57 32.46
C LEU A 525 6.17 11.92 33.77
N THR A 526 7.35 11.31 33.93
CA THR A 526 8.22 11.52 35.07
C THR A 526 9.66 11.78 34.59
N THR A 527 10.52 12.21 35.51
CA THR A 527 11.96 12.36 35.28
C THR A 527 12.61 11.11 34.68
N GLU A 528 12.12 9.92 35.06
CA GLU A 528 12.69 8.64 34.61
C GLU A 528 12.46 8.38 33.12
N ASN A 529 11.48 9.05 32.50
CA ASN A 529 11.13 8.82 31.10
C ASN A 529 12.08 9.52 30.12
N GLY A 530 12.85 10.52 30.56
CA GLY A 530 13.76 11.28 29.69
C GLY A 530 15.20 11.21 30.15
N VAL A 531 16.13 10.99 29.22
CA VAL A 531 17.57 10.90 29.51
C VAL A 531 18.38 11.78 28.56
N ILE A 532 19.28 12.59 29.12
CA ILE A 532 20.28 13.36 28.40
C ILE A 532 21.65 12.97 28.95
N THR A 533 22.56 12.50 28.10
CA THR A 533 23.92 12.09 28.49
C THR A 533 24.94 12.86 27.67
N ASN A 534 25.88 13.52 28.33
CA ASN A 534 27.04 14.14 27.69
C ASN A 534 28.34 13.47 28.16
N ASN A 535 28.98 12.73 27.27
CA ASN A 535 30.32 12.16 27.47
C ASN A 535 31.40 12.92 26.66
N GLY A 536 30.96 13.67 25.64
CA GLY A 536 31.80 14.44 24.74
C GLY A 536 31.87 15.93 25.08
N LYS A 537 32.08 16.75 24.06
CA LYS A 537 32.19 18.21 24.18
C LYS A 537 30.95 18.94 23.71
N ILE A 538 30.58 20.00 24.43
CA ILE A 538 29.59 21.00 24.02
C ILE A 538 30.28 22.36 24.02
N VAL A 539 30.31 23.03 22.86
CA VAL A 539 30.95 24.33 22.68
C VAL A 539 29.91 25.34 22.22
N MET A 540 29.50 26.22 23.13
CA MET A 540 28.58 27.31 22.84
C MET A 540 29.38 28.60 22.59
N THR A 541 29.29 29.17 21.39
CA THR A 541 30.06 30.37 21.03
C THR A 541 29.28 31.68 21.19
N GLY A 542 27.95 31.61 21.26
CA GLY A 542 27.09 32.77 21.51
C GLY A 542 26.90 33.09 22.99
N ASP A 543 26.46 34.32 23.26
CA ASP A 543 26.16 34.80 24.61
C ASP A 543 24.75 34.39 25.03
N LYS A 544 24.51 34.24 26.34
CA LYS A 544 23.24 33.74 26.91
C LYS A 544 22.82 32.36 26.36
N ALA A 545 23.72 31.64 25.71
CA ALA A 545 23.49 30.30 25.22
C ALA A 545 23.54 29.28 26.38
N VAL A 546 22.88 28.14 26.20
CA VAL A 546 22.81 27.09 27.21
C VAL A 546 23.39 25.78 26.68
N GLY A 547 24.30 25.15 27.42
CA GLY A 547 24.90 23.88 27.01
C GLY A 547 23.86 22.75 27.00
N ILE A 548 23.18 22.52 28.12
CA ILE A 548 22.14 21.49 28.26
C ILE A 548 20.89 22.11 28.90
N VAL A 549 19.73 21.89 28.30
CA VAL A 549 18.42 22.28 28.84
C VAL A 549 17.57 21.04 29.11
N SER A 550 16.95 20.99 30.30
CA SER A 550 15.99 19.96 30.68
C SER A 550 14.70 20.59 31.19
N GLU A 551 13.59 20.30 30.51
CA GLU A 551 12.25 20.82 30.81
C GLU A 551 11.17 19.72 30.92
N GLY A 552 9.91 20.11 31.13
CA GLY A 552 8.75 19.23 31.21
C GLY A 552 8.54 18.62 32.60
N ALA A 553 8.25 17.32 32.66
CA ALA A 553 8.36 16.56 33.91
C ALA A 553 9.80 16.55 34.46
N GLY A 554 10.79 16.88 33.61
CA GLY A 554 12.21 16.86 33.85
C GLY A 554 12.86 15.59 33.29
N ASN A 555 14.19 15.52 33.39
CA ASN A 555 14.99 14.46 32.79
C ASN A 555 16.13 14.04 33.73
N ILE A 556 16.64 12.84 33.52
CA ILE A 556 17.94 12.42 34.04
C ILE A 556 19.03 13.00 33.13
N ILE A 557 19.94 13.77 33.70
CA ILE A 557 21.06 14.40 33.01
C ILE A 557 22.34 13.74 33.52
N ASN A 558 23.04 12.99 32.68
CA ASN A 558 24.30 12.35 33.01
C ASN A 558 25.46 13.15 32.42
N LEU A 559 26.31 13.69 33.29
CA LEU A 559 27.49 14.47 32.95
C LEU A 559 28.74 13.61 33.11
N GLY A 560 29.30 13.20 31.98
CA GLY A 560 30.62 12.61 31.85
C GLY A 560 31.60 13.60 31.20
N GLY A 561 32.85 13.16 31.02
CA GLY A 561 33.89 13.97 30.39
C GLY A 561 35.29 13.74 30.97
N THR A 562 36.18 14.63 30.57
CA THR A 562 37.60 14.65 30.94
C THR A 562 37.89 15.51 32.17
N GLY A 563 36.95 16.37 32.57
CA GLY A 563 37.11 17.34 33.65
C GLY A 563 37.62 18.70 33.19
N SER A 564 37.79 18.93 31.87
CA SER A 564 38.38 20.16 31.33
C SER A 564 37.66 20.61 30.05
N SER A 565 36.88 21.69 30.18
CA SER A 565 36.11 22.30 29.08
C SER A 565 35.27 21.26 28.31
N ASP A 566 34.58 20.39 29.04
CA ASP A 566 33.63 19.42 28.47
C ASP A 566 32.35 20.16 28.04
N ILE A 567 31.96 21.21 28.77
CA ILE A 567 30.93 22.17 28.37
C ILE A 567 31.54 23.58 28.46
N THR A 568 31.58 24.31 27.35
CA THR A 568 32.03 25.72 27.32
C THR A 568 30.89 26.62 26.89
N VAL A 569 30.67 27.71 27.63
CA VAL A 569 29.61 28.69 27.34
C VAL A 569 30.11 30.13 27.22
N GLY A 570 29.35 30.96 26.49
CA GLY A 570 29.60 32.39 26.32
C GLY A 570 29.28 33.24 27.56
N THR A 571 29.30 34.56 27.37
CA THR A 571 28.98 35.55 28.42
C THR A 571 27.51 35.40 28.81
N ASN A 572 27.19 35.42 30.12
CA ASN A 572 25.86 35.12 30.65
C ASN A 572 25.31 33.74 30.24
N GLY A 573 26.14 32.84 29.71
CA GLY A 573 25.71 31.50 29.33
C GLY A 573 25.51 30.58 30.54
N ILE A 574 24.75 29.51 30.36
CA ILE A 574 24.52 28.50 31.39
C ILE A 574 25.03 27.15 30.88
N GLY A 575 25.91 26.47 31.63
CA GLY A 575 26.38 25.15 31.23
C GLY A 575 25.23 24.12 31.20
N VAL A 576 24.55 23.94 32.33
CA VAL A 576 23.38 23.06 32.48
C VAL A 576 22.24 23.81 33.15
N TYR A 577 21.08 23.84 32.50
CA TYR A 577 19.84 24.44 32.99
C TYR A 577 18.77 23.36 33.16
N ALA A 578 18.56 22.92 34.39
CA ALA A 578 17.57 21.90 34.72
C ALA A 578 16.36 22.54 35.43
N SER A 579 15.30 22.78 34.66
CA SER A 579 14.12 23.57 35.07
C SER A 579 12.80 22.79 35.01
N GLY A 580 12.83 21.51 34.63
CA GLY A 580 11.66 20.64 34.68
C GLY A 580 11.05 20.52 36.08
N THR A 581 9.86 19.91 36.15
CA THR A 581 9.15 19.69 37.43
C THR A 581 10.00 18.92 38.42
N GLN A 582 10.81 17.97 37.94
CA GLN A 582 11.92 17.39 38.68
C GLN A 582 12.98 16.88 37.70
N SER A 583 14.18 17.45 37.72
CA SER A 583 15.34 16.92 36.99
C SER A 583 16.39 16.36 37.95
N LYS A 584 17.17 15.39 37.49
CA LYS A 584 18.27 14.77 38.24
C LYS A 584 19.56 14.94 37.46
N VAL A 585 20.49 15.74 37.96
CA VAL A 585 21.83 15.91 37.38
C VAL A 585 22.78 14.96 38.08
N ASN A 586 23.39 14.03 37.34
CA ASN A 586 24.36 13.08 37.86
C ASN A 586 25.73 13.34 37.23
N PHE A 587 26.80 13.24 38.02
CA PHE A 587 28.16 13.16 37.49
C PHE A 587 28.57 11.71 37.36
N THR A 588 28.83 11.26 36.14
CA THR A 588 29.30 9.90 35.84
C THR A 588 30.82 9.81 35.74
N SER A 589 31.51 10.95 35.58
CA SER A 589 32.95 11.11 35.71
C SER A 589 33.28 12.56 36.10
N ASN A 590 34.57 12.93 36.12
CA ASN A 590 34.95 14.34 36.23
C ASN A 590 34.40 15.12 35.01
N THR A 591 33.68 16.21 35.24
CA THR A 591 33.14 17.08 34.18
C THR A 591 33.54 18.53 34.43
N GLY A 592 34.14 19.17 33.42
CA GLY A 592 34.50 20.58 33.43
C GLY A 592 33.46 21.43 32.72
N VAL A 593 32.89 22.40 33.43
CA VAL A 593 32.01 23.44 32.85
C VAL A 593 32.77 24.78 32.86
N GLU A 594 33.17 25.25 31.69
CA GLU A 594 33.85 26.51 31.50
C GLU A 594 32.85 27.63 31.23
N ILE A 595 32.83 28.62 32.12
CA ILE A 595 31.95 29.78 32.05
C ILE A 595 32.75 31.06 31.78
N LYS A 596 32.12 32.01 31.10
CA LYS A 596 32.64 33.38 30.95
C LYS A 596 31.92 34.33 31.92
N ASP A 597 32.18 35.63 31.78
CA ASP A 597 31.60 36.68 32.60
C ASP A 597 30.09 36.48 32.81
N LYS A 598 29.66 36.55 34.08
CA LYS A 598 28.25 36.40 34.49
C LYS A 598 27.58 35.08 34.08
N GLY A 599 28.34 34.08 33.65
CA GLY A 599 27.82 32.75 33.35
C GLY A 599 27.49 31.95 34.61
N ALA A 600 26.69 30.90 34.46
CA ALA A 600 26.41 29.92 35.49
C ALA A 600 26.86 28.53 35.03
N GLY A 601 27.52 27.77 35.90
CA GLY A 601 27.94 26.41 35.56
C GLY A 601 26.74 25.48 35.44
N ILE A 602 26.10 25.21 36.58
CA ILE A 602 24.89 24.39 36.68
C ILE A 602 23.84 25.17 37.45
N TYR A 603 22.63 25.23 36.90
CA TYR A 603 21.46 25.81 37.50
C TYR A 603 20.35 24.76 37.59
N VAL A 604 19.87 24.51 38.80
CA VAL A 604 18.75 23.58 39.07
C VAL A 604 17.62 24.32 39.78
N ALA A 605 16.38 24.03 39.40
CA ALA A 605 15.18 24.66 39.96
C ALA A 605 14.04 23.65 40.18
N ASN A 606 12.94 24.11 40.78
CA ASN A 606 11.67 23.36 40.90
C ASN A 606 11.77 22.01 41.63
N GLY A 607 12.72 21.86 42.57
CA GLY A 607 12.94 20.58 43.26
C GLY A 607 13.83 19.59 42.50
N SER A 608 14.46 20.05 41.41
CA SER A 608 15.56 19.34 40.75
C SER A 608 16.78 19.23 41.65
N VAL A 609 17.58 18.18 41.46
CA VAL A 609 18.74 17.84 42.30
C VAL A 609 20.01 17.66 41.46
N ILE A 610 21.16 17.90 42.10
CA ILE A 610 22.52 17.60 41.62
C ILE A 610 23.14 16.59 42.57
#